data_AF-A0A060C0W7-F1
#
_entry.id   AF-A0A060C0W7-F1
#
_cell.length_a   1.000
_cell.length_b   1.000
_cell.length_c   1.000
_cell.angle_alpha   90.00
_cell.angle_beta   90.00
_cell.angle_gamma   90.00
#
_symmetry.space_group_name_H-M   'P 1'
#
loop_
_entity.id
_entity.type
_entity.pdbx_description
1 polymer ?
#
loop_
_entity_poly.entity_id
_entity_poly.type
_entity_poly.pdbx_seq_one_letter_code
_entity_poly.pdbx_strand_id
1 'polypeptide(L)'
;MRHFTVQRWLMLLFAGIFLAGMPVSAQSTGTQFQNPIIQGNFPDPFILRVDDTYYAYSTNSNGRNVPMATSTDLVNWTTGRDVMPALARWVNISRPDVWG
;
A
#
# COMPACT_ATOMS: atom_id res chain seq x y z
N MET A 1 -24.32 61.46 19.44
CA MET A 1 -24.10 60.46 18.37
C MET A 1 -22.83 60.84 17.60
N ARG A 2 -21.71 60.12 17.82
CA ARG A 2 -20.52 59.99 16.93
C ARG A 2 -19.36 59.38 17.74
N HIS A 3 -19.34 58.04 17.86
CA HIS A 3 -18.22 57.24 18.36
C HIS A 3 -18.02 56.05 17.42
N PHE A 4 -17.46 56.23 16.21
CA PHE A 4 -17.27 55.10 15.29
C PHE A 4 -15.94 55.12 14.49
N THR A 5 -15.06 56.09 14.70
CA THR A 5 -13.86 56.21 13.85
C THR A 5 -12.61 55.50 14.39
N VAL A 6 -12.54 55.19 15.69
CA VAL A 6 -11.33 54.58 16.30
C VAL A 6 -11.31 53.05 16.16
N GLN A 7 -12.48 52.42 15.97
CA GLN A 7 -12.60 50.96 15.97
C GLN A 7 -12.22 50.28 14.64
N ARG A 8 -12.03 51.07 13.57
CA ARG A 8 -11.74 50.57 12.22
C ARG A 8 -10.25 50.41 11.92
N TRP A 9 -9.38 51.04 12.70
CA TRP A 9 -7.92 50.97 12.53
C TRP A 9 -7.24 49.87 13.37
N LEU A 10 -7.94 49.31 14.36
CA LEU A 10 -7.38 48.24 15.22
C LEU A 10 -7.53 46.82 14.62
N MET A 11 -8.40 46.64 13.63
CA MET A 11 -8.63 45.33 12.99
C MET A 11 -7.58 44.93 11.94
N LEU A 12 -6.79 45.88 11.42
CA LEU A 12 -5.76 45.58 10.41
C LEU A 12 -4.43 45.11 11.02
N LEU A 13 -4.18 45.35 12.31
CA LEU A 13 -2.96 44.92 12.98
C LEU A 13 -3.02 43.46 13.50
N PHE A 14 -4.21 42.87 13.64
CA PHE A 14 -4.36 41.46 14.05
C PHE A 14 -4.36 40.47 12.87
N ALA A 15 -4.67 40.90 11.65
CA ALA A 15 -4.68 40.02 10.48
C ALA A 15 -3.27 39.74 9.91
N GLY A 16 -2.26 40.55 10.26
CA GLY A 16 -0.92 40.48 9.67
C GLY A 16 0.01 39.41 10.28
N ILE A 17 -0.27 38.89 11.48
CA ILE A 17 0.66 38.01 12.20
C ILE A 17 0.36 36.50 12.00
N PHE A 18 -0.83 36.14 11.48
CA PHE A 18 -1.19 34.73 11.28
C PHE A 18 -0.63 34.08 10.00
N LEU A 19 -0.03 34.86 9.09
CA LEU A 19 0.50 34.33 7.82
C LEU A 19 1.99 33.90 7.88
N ALA A 20 2.72 34.22 8.96
CA ALA A 20 4.17 34.01 9.04
C ALA A 20 4.60 32.76 9.85
N GLY A 21 3.66 32.03 10.44
CA GLY A 21 3.94 30.94 11.39
C GLY A 21 3.54 29.54 10.91
N MET A 22 3.20 29.35 9.64
CA MET A 22 2.79 28.02 9.15
C MET A 22 4.03 27.11 9.11
N PRO A 23 4.05 25.99 9.86
CA PRO A 23 5.11 25.02 9.72
C PRO A 23 5.04 24.48 8.28
N VAL A 24 6.07 24.73 7.49
CA VAL A 24 6.27 24.06 6.21
C VAL A 24 6.65 22.63 6.55
N SER A 25 5.66 21.76 6.65
CA SER A 25 5.89 20.32 6.65
C SER A 25 6.48 19.95 5.30
N ALA A 26 7.71 19.42 5.29
CA ALA A 26 8.28 18.84 4.09
C ALA A 26 7.41 17.63 3.71
N GLN A 27 6.53 17.79 2.73
CA GLN A 27 5.78 16.68 2.17
C GLN A 27 6.79 15.76 1.48
N SER A 28 6.89 14.52 1.93
CA SER A 28 7.67 13.49 1.27
C SER A 28 7.23 13.37 -0.19
N THR A 29 8.12 13.69 -1.12
CA THR A 29 7.87 13.63 -2.57
C THR A 29 7.94 12.22 -3.15
N GLY A 30 8.27 11.23 -2.33
CA GLY A 30 8.23 9.81 -2.71
C GLY A 30 6.82 9.25 -2.61
N THR A 31 6.49 8.32 -3.52
CA THR A 31 5.25 7.53 -3.48
C THR A 31 5.04 6.97 -2.08
N GLN A 32 3.96 7.40 -1.43
CA GLN A 32 3.58 6.88 -0.12
C GLN A 32 2.92 5.52 -0.32
N PHE A 33 3.24 4.56 0.55
CA PHE A 33 2.55 3.27 0.62
C PHE A 33 2.29 2.91 2.08
N GLN A 34 1.32 2.04 2.32
CA GLN A 34 1.00 1.54 3.64
C GLN A 34 1.10 0.02 3.65
N ASN A 35 1.79 -0.52 4.65
CA ASN A 35 1.83 -1.96 4.86
C ASN A 35 0.57 -2.46 5.60
N PRO A 36 0.17 -3.72 5.35
CA PRO A 36 0.70 -4.64 4.34
C PRO A 36 0.28 -4.26 2.91
N ILE A 37 1.21 -4.35 1.95
CA ILE A 37 0.98 -4.02 0.54
C ILE A 37 0.15 -5.07 -0.22
N ILE A 38 0.20 -6.34 0.21
CA ILE A 38 -0.70 -7.39 -0.24
C ILE A 38 -1.56 -7.74 0.97
N GLN A 39 -2.84 -7.42 0.91
CA GLN A 39 -3.77 -7.72 2.01
C GLN A 39 -4.19 -9.19 1.99
N GLY A 40 -4.26 -9.80 3.17
CA GLY A 40 -4.72 -11.18 3.36
C GLY A 40 -3.60 -12.19 3.58
N ASN A 41 -3.95 -13.47 3.48
CA ASN A 41 -3.03 -14.58 3.74
C ASN A 41 -2.11 -14.82 2.52
N PHE A 42 -0.97 -14.12 2.49
CA PHE A 42 0.07 -14.24 1.46
C PHE A 42 1.45 -14.46 2.12
N PRO A 43 1.70 -15.68 2.66
CA PRO A 43 2.88 -15.97 3.45
C PRO A 43 4.15 -16.11 2.60
N ASP A 44 5.32 -15.87 3.21
CA ASP A 44 6.63 -16.13 2.61
C ASP A 44 6.82 -15.59 1.17
N PRO A 45 6.59 -14.28 0.92
CA PRO A 45 6.60 -13.74 -0.43
C PRO A 45 7.99 -13.80 -1.08
N PHE A 46 8.07 -14.41 -2.25
CA PHE A 46 9.18 -14.30 -3.19
C PHE A 46 8.79 -13.42 -4.38
N ILE A 47 9.63 -12.46 -4.76
CA ILE A 47 9.36 -11.52 -5.86
C ILE A 47 10.35 -11.73 -7.01
N LEU A 48 9.82 -11.86 -8.23
CA LEU A 48 10.56 -11.92 -9.49
C LEU A 48 10.12 -10.76 -10.39
N ARG A 49 11.07 -10.04 -10.98
CA ARG A 49 10.79 -9.04 -12.02
C ARG A 49 11.07 -9.61 -13.41
N VAL A 50 10.13 -9.44 -14.32
CA VAL A 50 10.29 -9.70 -15.77
C VAL A 50 9.78 -8.48 -16.51
N ASP A 51 10.67 -7.85 -17.29
CA ASP A 51 10.42 -6.56 -17.94
C ASP A 51 9.91 -5.49 -16.93
N ASP A 52 8.72 -4.96 -17.16
CA ASP A 52 8.07 -3.95 -16.29
C ASP A 52 7.07 -4.55 -15.29
N THR A 53 7.02 -5.88 -15.17
CA THR A 53 6.09 -6.59 -14.27
C THR A 53 6.83 -7.31 -13.15
N TYR A 54 6.36 -7.10 -11.92
CA TYR A 54 6.72 -7.86 -10.75
C TYR A 54 5.71 -8.98 -10.52
N TYR A 55 6.21 -10.17 -10.26
CA TYR A 55 5.45 -11.36 -9.90
C TYR A 55 5.84 -11.75 -8.48
N ALA A 56 4.87 -11.78 -7.57
CA ALA A 56 5.04 -12.30 -6.23
C ALA A 56 4.46 -13.71 -6.15
N TYR A 57 5.14 -14.60 -5.44
CA TYR A 57 4.72 -15.97 -5.16
C TYR A 57 4.74 -16.18 -3.64
N SER A 58 3.79 -16.94 -3.11
CA SER A 58 3.73 -17.31 -1.69
C SER A 58 3.83 -18.82 -1.48
N THR A 59 4.07 -19.24 -0.24
CA THR A 59 3.75 -20.60 0.19
C THR A 59 2.22 -20.83 0.17
N ASN A 60 1.79 -22.08 0.40
CA ASN A 60 0.38 -22.47 0.29
C ASN A 60 -0.50 -21.57 1.16
N SER A 61 -1.58 -21.06 0.57
CA SER A 61 -2.59 -20.33 1.31
C SER A 61 -3.95 -20.42 0.63
N ASN A 62 -5.03 -20.37 1.43
CA ASN A 62 -6.41 -20.31 0.94
C ASN A 62 -6.77 -21.43 -0.07
N GLY A 63 -6.23 -22.64 0.13
CA GLY A 63 -6.48 -23.79 -0.75
C GLY A 63 -5.75 -23.74 -2.09
N ARG A 64 -4.71 -22.90 -2.21
CA ARG A 64 -3.84 -22.77 -3.40
C ARG A 64 -2.44 -23.20 -3.05
N ASN A 65 -1.82 -24.00 -3.91
CA ASN A 65 -0.49 -24.57 -3.71
C ASN A 65 0.61 -23.52 -3.85
N VAL A 66 0.55 -22.69 -4.90
CA VAL A 66 1.49 -21.58 -5.13
C VAL A 66 0.70 -20.36 -5.60
N PRO A 67 0.13 -19.57 -4.67
CA PRO A 67 -0.52 -18.32 -5.01
C PRO A 67 0.44 -17.33 -5.68
N MET A 68 -0.07 -16.57 -6.65
CA MET A 68 0.67 -15.53 -7.36
C MET A 68 -0.05 -14.19 -7.27
N ALA A 69 0.70 -13.09 -7.22
CA ALA A 69 0.21 -11.73 -7.45
C ALA A 69 1.12 -10.97 -8.42
N THR A 70 0.60 -9.94 -9.10
CA THR A 70 1.37 -9.10 -10.03
C THR A 70 1.25 -7.62 -9.71
N SER A 71 2.31 -6.87 -10.00
CA SER A 71 2.37 -5.41 -9.84
C SER A 71 3.31 -4.79 -10.88
N THR A 72 3.12 -3.52 -11.21
CA THR A 72 4.07 -2.73 -12.02
C THR A 72 4.83 -1.69 -11.19
N ASP A 73 4.44 -1.48 -9.93
CA ASP A 73 4.92 -0.39 -9.06
C ASP A 73 5.35 -0.85 -7.65
N LEU A 74 5.30 -2.16 -7.37
CA LEU A 74 5.57 -2.80 -6.08
C LEU A 74 4.60 -2.42 -4.94
N VAL A 75 3.59 -1.59 -5.21
CA VAL A 75 2.65 -1.09 -4.19
C VAL A 75 1.25 -1.63 -4.44
N ASN A 76 0.77 -1.55 -5.69
CA ASN A 76 -0.55 -2.02 -6.09
C ASN A 76 -0.41 -3.42 -6.67
N TRP A 77 -1.00 -4.41 -5.99
CA TRP A 77 -0.91 -5.82 -6.36
C TRP A 77 -2.27 -6.38 -6.75
N THR A 78 -2.30 -7.11 -7.87
CA THR A 78 -3.45 -7.90 -8.30
C THR A 78 -3.18 -9.36 -7.98
N THR A 79 -3.99 -9.98 -7.12
CA THR A 79 -3.87 -11.41 -6.82
C THR A 79 -4.43 -12.23 -7.99
N GLY A 80 -3.61 -13.15 -8.49
CA GLY A 80 -3.88 -13.94 -9.68
C GLY A 80 -4.34 -15.37 -9.37
N ARG A 81 -4.12 -16.25 -10.35
CA ARG A 81 -4.36 -17.69 -10.24
C ARG A 81 -3.26 -18.38 -9.42
N ASP A 82 -3.56 -19.59 -8.94
CA ASP A 82 -2.53 -20.53 -8.50
C ASP A 82 -1.68 -20.95 -9.70
N VAL A 83 -0.35 -20.88 -9.57
CA VAL A 83 0.57 -21.26 -10.65
C VAL A 83 0.88 -22.76 -10.64
N MET A 84 0.50 -23.46 -9.58
CA MET A 84 0.58 -24.91 -9.47
C MET A 84 -0.77 -25.49 -9.02
N PRO A 85 -1.85 -25.32 -9.81
CA PRO A 85 -3.20 -25.74 -9.40
C PRO A 85 -3.36 -27.26 -9.31
N ALA A 86 -2.49 -28.03 -9.98
CA ALA A 86 -2.43 -29.48 -9.90
C ALA A 86 -1.12 -29.90 -9.24
N LEU A 87 -1.25 -30.75 -8.22
CA LEU A 87 -0.11 -31.40 -7.60
C LEU A 87 0.51 -32.41 -8.58
N ALA A 88 1.82 -32.63 -8.44
CA ALA A 88 2.51 -33.59 -9.28
C ALA A 88 1.95 -35.00 -9.10
N ARG A 89 1.98 -35.82 -10.16
CA ARG A 89 1.35 -37.16 -10.18
C ARG A 89 1.80 -38.13 -9.08
N TRP A 90 2.98 -37.89 -8.51
CA TRP A 90 3.55 -38.73 -7.46
C TRP A 90 3.02 -38.36 -6.07
N VAL A 91 2.30 -37.24 -5.93
CA VAL A 91 1.70 -36.82 -4.67
C VAL A 91 0.50 -37.71 -4.34
N ASN A 92 0.50 -38.28 -3.14
CA ASN A 92 -0.63 -39.04 -2.64
C ASN A 92 -1.75 -38.09 -2.20
N ILE A 93 -2.86 -38.02 -2.95
CA ILE A 93 -3.96 -37.10 -2.63
C ILE A 93 -4.70 -37.45 -1.33
N SER A 94 -4.66 -38.70 -0.88
CA SER A 94 -5.33 -39.16 0.35
C SER A 94 -4.52 -38.87 1.61
N ARG A 95 -3.20 -38.69 1.46
CA ARG A 95 -2.27 -38.22 2.49
C ARG A 95 -1.20 -37.38 1.80
N PRO A 96 -1.51 -36.12 1.47
CA PRO A 96 -0.58 -35.29 0.74
C PRO A 96 0.64 -35.01 1.62
N ASP A 97 1.80 -35.56 1.23
CA ASP A 97 3.11 -35.25 1.82
C ASP A 97 3.60 -33.86 1.35
N VAL A 98 2.67 -32.92 1.19
CA VAL A 98 2.89 -31.54 0.78
C VAL A 98 2.20 -30.62 1.77
N TRP A 99 2.75 -29.42 1.96
CA TRP A 99 2.19 -28.42 2.86
C TRP A 99 0.82 -27.94 2.35
N GLY A 100 -0.14 -27.77 3.26
CA GLY A 100 -1.52 -27.34 2.99
C GLY A 100 -2.00 -26.26 3.94
#